data_AF-A0A1X0ITS3-F1
#
_entry.id   AF-A0A1X0ITS3-F1
#
_cell.length_a   1.000
_cell.length_b   1.000
_cell.length_c   1.000
_cell.angle_alpha   90.00
_cell.angle_beta   90.00
_cell.angle_gamma   90.00
#
_symmetry.space_group_name_H-M   'P 1'
#
loop_
_entity.id
_entity.type
_entity.pdbx_description
1 polymer ?
#
loop_
_entity_poly.entity_id
_entity_poly.type
_entity_poly.pdbx_seq_one_letter_code
_entity_poly.pdbx_strand_id
1 'polypeptide(L)'
;MHGHDATTESSGFAGDTGPLGVWTDRLDAFCAALDAIDADDPFDYCADAWEIWQGAAAADPPPHDDPAILVVLGTLQALAHAMTSATLDYYRTADVRDRMTPSAIHTSIKRCLGTLRRECGRWLDEGGPPADEIDARTVALTASLQASGARPTVDAGITFDKVCALTDSENKRYREAYGRLRTMVNRESLQRIMIASETLTDVVTGIVLDLQTTHGSTFDERINDERRRKIGSALAAVTAALHSHRQQSVASASKAFGHNSPQARAVDALFDDLAESSFDYRWLSELNDCESNALRYQFTARRHGEPHVDVHLDRERMATHANQPGRRWPAPDELTALSRDPSVLDMLAGVQPKLTALQDQIDTILYPTVAEDVAAVTELIGRFGGERGLDAVKSAPGSTHEPWTPPHLSPRVLSFVRTFGERR
;
A
#
# COMPACT_ATOMS: atom_id res chain seq x y z
N MET A 1 79.04 14.65 -14.58
CA MET A 1 79.25 13.26 -14.13
C MET A 1 78.29 13.05 -12.96
N HIS A 2 77.35 12.11 -13.11
CA HIS A 2 76.41 11.57 -12.10
C HIS A 2 75.37 12.58 -11.54
N GLY A 3 74.07 12.38 -11.63
CA GLY A 3 73.31 11.13 -11.61
C GLY A 3 72.66 11.00 -10.23
N HIS A 4 71.38 11.37 -10.12
CA HIS A 4 70.49 10.93 -9.05
C HIS A 4 69.05 10.86 -9.59
N ASP A 5 68.61 9.61 -9.76
CA ASP A 5 67.22 9.19 -9.81
C ASP A 5 66.50 9.55 -8.50
N ALA A 6 65.24 9.94 -8.61
CA ALA A 6 64.23 9.75 -7.56
C ALA A 6 62.83 9.73 -8.19
N THR A 7 62.41 8.52 -8.55
CA THR A 7 61.11 7.90 -8.17
C THR A 7 59.82 8.71 -8.31
N THR A 8 59.00 8.28 -9.27
CA THR A 8 57.58 7.92 -9.11
C THR A 8 56.88 8.40 -7.83
N GLU A 9 55.97 9.38 -7.99
CA GLU A 9 54.71 9.39 -7.25
C GLU A 9 53.56 9.35 -8.27
N SER A 10 53.22 8.11 -8.61
CA SER A 10 51.89 7.71 -9.05
C SER A 10 50.90 8.04 -7.94
N SER A 11 50.31 9.24 -7.99
CA SER A 11 49.07 9.56 -7.26
C SER A 11 47.90 8.88 -7.97
N GLY A 12 47.86 7.56 -7.87
CA GLY A 12 46.73 6.74 -8.28
C GLY A 12 45.94 6.36 -7.05
N PHE A 13 45.06 7.25 -6.58
CA PHE A 13 44.05 6.95 -5.55
C PHE A 13 42.82 7.84 -5.69
N ALA A 14 42.23 7.84 -6.89
CA ALA A 14 40.81 7.95 -7.19
C ALA A 14 40.74 7.72 -8.71
N GLY A 15 40.25 6.57 -9.16
CA GLY A 15 39.97 6.40 -10.58
C GLY A 15 38.98 7.49 -10.98
N ASP A 16 39.37 8.32 -11.93
CA ASP A 16 38.56 9.41 -12.46
C ASP A 16 37.43 8.78 -13.30
N THR A 17 36.44 8.20 -12.63
CA THR A 17 35.23 7.70 -13.26
C THR A 17 34.46 8.92 -13.71
N GLY A 18 34.42 9.16 -15.02
CA GLY A 18 33.63 10.25 -15.61
C GLY A 18 32.16 10.21 -15.17
N PRO A 19 31.38 11.27 -15.41
CA PRO A 19 30.01 11.42 -14.88
C PRO A 19 29.11 10.18 -15.10
N LEU A 20 29.24 9.50 -16.25
CA LEU A 20 28.56 8.24 -16.53
C LEU A 20 28.89 7.11 -15.54
N GLY A 21 30.15 6.95 -15.13
CA GLY A 21 30.57 5.93 -14.16
C GLY A 21 29.93 6.17 -12.79
N VAL A 22 29.96 7.42 -12.31
CA VAL A 22 29.30 7.82 -11.05
C VAL A 22 27.80 7.55 -11.10
N TRP A 23 27.14 7.89 -12.21
CA TRP A 23 25.70 7.66 -12.36
C TRP A 23 25.31 6.19 -12.55
N THR A 24 26.22 5.38 -13.10
CA THR A 24 26.06 3.92 -13.14
C THR A 24 26.17 3.30 -11.75
N ASP A 25 27.15 3.73 -10.95
CA ASP A 25 27.28 3.29 -9.54
C ASP A 25 26.05 3.71 -8.72
N ARG A 26 25.51 4.91 -8.96
CA ARG A 26 24.26 5.37 -8.33
C ARG A 26 23.06 4.53 -8.74
N LEU A 27 22.95 4.16 -10.01
CA LEU A 27 21.90 3.26 -10.48
C LEU A 27 22.00 1.88 -9.82
N ASP A 28 23.21 1.38 -9.62
CA ASP A 28 23.47 0.11 -8.92
C ASP A 28 23.07 0.19 -7.44
N ALA A 29 23.47 1.27 -6.76
CA ALA A 29 23.07 1.56 -5.39
C ALA A 29 21.54 1.72 -5.26
N PHE A 30 20.90 2.40 -6.20
CA PHE A 30 19.45 2.54 -6.25
C PHE A 30 18.76 1.19 -6.43
N CYS A 31 19.25 0.34 -7.34
CA CYS A 31 18.73 -1.01 -7.53
C CYS A 31 18.82 -1.87 -6.25
N ALA A 32 19.86 -1.68 -5.44
CA ALA A 32 19.99 -2.33 -4.14
C ALA A 32 19.04 -1.71 -3.09
N ALA A 33 18.88 -0.38 -3.09
CA ALA A 33 17.96 0.32 -2.19
C ALA A 33 16.50 -0.09 -2.43
N LEU A 34 16.13 -0.43 -3.67
CA LEU A 34 14.80 -0.96 -4.01
C LEU A 34 14.42 -2.24 -3.24
N ASP A 35 15.40 -3.04 -2.80
CA ASP A 35 15.16 -4.24 -1.97
C ASP A 35 14.83 -3.90 -0.51
N ALA A 36 15.22 -2.71 -0.06
CA ALA A 36 14.99 -2.24 1.30
C ALA A 36 13.69 -1.44 1.47
N ILE A 37 12.97 -1.15 0.37
CA ILE A 37 11.68 -0.47 0.42
C ILE A 37 10.64 -1.45 0.96
N ASP A 38 10.24 -1.22 2.21
CA ASP A 38 9.14 -1.92 2.87
C ASP A 38 7.85 -1.11 2.67
N ALA A 39 7.12 -1.45 1.61
CA ALA A 39 5.86 -0.79 1.25
C ALA A 39 4.70 -1.79 1.21
N ASP A 40 3.59 -1.43 1.84
CA ASP A 40 2.37 -2.23 1.91
C ASP A 40 1.58 -2.24 0.58
N ASP A 41 1.80 -1.26 -0.31
CA ASP A 41 1.09 -1.14 -1.58
C ASP A 41 1.96 -0.65 -2.77
N PRO A 42 1.53 -0.94 -4.02
CA PRO A 42 2.27 -0.59 -5.24
C PRO A 42 2.57 0.89 -5.43
N PHE A 43 1.69 1.78 -4.94
CA PHE A 43 1.83 3.22 -5.10
C PHE A 43 2.83 3.79 -4.11
N ASP A 44 2.79 3.34 -2.85
CA ASP A 44 3.78 3.67 -1.84
C ASP A 44 5.18 3.20 -2.29
N TYR A 45 5.28 1.98 -2.81
CA TYR A 45 6.52 1.47 -3.38
C TYR A 45 7.08 2.36 -4.50
N CYS A 46 6.23 2.75 -5.47
CA CYS A 46 6.64 3.62 -6.58
C CYS A 46 7.05 5.02 -6.10
N ALA A 47 6.34 5.57 -5.10
CA ALA A 47 6.60 6.90 -4.60
C ALA A 47 7.90 6.97 -3.81
N ASP A 48 8.16 6.00 -2.93
CA ASP A 48 9.39 5.94 -2.16
C ASP A 48 10.59 5.74 -3.08
N ALA A 49 10.46 4.86 -4.09
CA ALA A 49 11.46 4.69 -5.14
C ALA A 49 11.70 5.99 -5.93
N TRP A 50 10.64 6.73 -6.25
CA TRP A 50 10.72 8.03 -6.93
C TRP A 50 11.46 9.06 -6.09
N GLU A 51 11.14 9.19 -4.80
CA GLU A 51 11.80 10.15 -3.91
C GLU A 51 13.28 9.84 -3.71
N ILE A 52 13.65 8.58 -3.53
CA ILE A 52 15.06 8.17 -3.41
C ILE A 52 15.85 8.59 -4.65
N TRP A 53 15.34 8.26 -5.85
CA TRP A 53 16.05 8.57 -7.08
C TRP A 53 16.09 10.08 -7.37
N GLN A 54 14.96 10.76 -7.21
CA GLN A 54 14.87 12.20 -7.44
C GLN A 54 15.73 12.99 -6.46
N GLY A 55 15.84 12.55 -5.20
CA GLY A 55 16.71 13.14 -4.20
C GLY A 55 18.18 13.10 -4.62
N ALA A 56 18.64 11.97 -5.17
CA ALA A 56 19.99 11.84 -5.70
C ALA A 56 20.25 12.76 -6.91
N ALA A 57 19.30 12.84 -7.85
CA ALA A 57 19.41 13.71 -9.03
C ALA A 57 19.35 15.19 -8.71
N ALA A 58 18.57 15.58 -7.70
CA ALA A 58 18.50 16.97 -7.26
C ALA A 58 19.76 17.42 -6.51
N ALA A 59 20.39 16.52 -5.75
CA ALA A 59 21.58 16.84 -4.98
C ALA A 59 22.82 17.06 -5.86
N ASP A 60 22.93 16.32 -6.96
CA ASP A 60 24.09 16.36 -7.84
C ASP A 60 23.72 16.01 -9.29
N PRO A 61 23.14 16.95 -10.07
CA PRO A 61 22.59 16.70 -11.39
C PRO A 61 23.69 16.36 -12.43
N PRO A 62 23.42 15.45 -13.39
CA PRO A 62 24.36 15.14 -14.45
C PRO A 62 24.53 16.30 -15.45
N PRO A 63 25.68 16.40 -16.15
CA PRO A 63 25.83 17.28 -17.30
C PRO A 63 24.83 16.95 -18.42
N HIS A 64 24.38 17.97 -19.15
CA HIS A 64 23.33 17.84 -20.18
C HIS A 64 23.82 17.14 -21.46
N ASP A 65 25.11 17.24 -21.73
CA ASP A 65 25.81 16.68 -22.88
C ASP A 65 26.50 15.33 -22.59
N ASP A 66 26.30 14.78 -21.39
CA ASP A 66 26.89 13.51 -20.96
C ASP A 66 25.84 12.37 -20.96
N PRO A 67 26.20 11.13 -21.37
CA PRO A 67 25.31 9.96 -21.30
C PRO A 67 24.66 9.71 -19.92
N ALA A 68 25.24 10.24 -18.84
CA ALA A 68 24.66 10.24 -17.50
C ALA A 68 23.24 10.82 -17.44
N ILE A 69 22.90 11.80 -18.29
CA ILE A 69 21.53 12.34 -18.34
C ILE A 69 20.51 11.25 -18.74
N LEU A 70 20.89 10.35 -19.64
CA LEU A 70 20.05 9.24 -20.09
C LEU A 70 19.83 8.22 -18.97
N VAL A 71 20.80 8.05 -18.06
CA VAL A 71 20.67 7.19 -16.88
C VAL A 71 19.62 7.74 -15.92
N VAL A 72 19.68 9.05 -15.65
CA VAL A 72 18.71 9.74 -14.78
C VAL A 72 17.31 9.67 -15.38
N LEU A 73 17.16 10.06 -16.64
CA LEU A 73 15.87 10.10 -17.33
C LEU A 73 15.29 8.70 -17.57
N GLY A 74 16.11 7.73 -17.96
CA GLY A 74 15.67 6.34 -18.17
C GLY A 74 15.16 5.71 -16.87
N THR A 75 15.79 6.01 -15.74
CA THR A 75 15.33 5.54 -14.42
C THR A 75 14.00 6.18 -14.03
N LEU A 76 13.85 7.49 -14.21
CA LEU A 76 12.57 8.18 -14.00
C LEU A 76 11.47 7.62 -14.92
N GLN A 77 11.80 7.32 -16.17
CA GLN A 77 10.85 6.72 -17.12
C GLN A 77 10.36 5.35 -16.64
N ALA A 78 11.26 4.50 -16.16
CA ALA A 78 10.92 3.19 -15.61
C ALA A 78 9.95 3.31 -14.42
N LEU A 79 10.21 4.25 -13.51
CA LEU A 79 9.34 4.50 -12.36
C LEU A 79 7.96 5.06 -12.79
N ALA A 80 7.93 5.96 -13.79
CA ALA A 80 6.68 6.53 -14.30
C ALA A 80 5.80 5.47 -14.97
N HIS A 81 6.42 4.54 -15.72
CA HIS A 81 5.72 3.42 -16.34
C HIS A 81 5.17 2.45 -15.29
N ALA A 82 5.94 2.16 -14.23
CA ALA A 82 5.48 1.33 -13.14
C ALA A 82 4.28 1.96 -12.42
N MET A 83 4.36 3.25 -12.08
CA MET A 83 3.28 3.98 -11.44
C MET A 83 2.02 4.09 -12.31
N THR A 84 2.17 4.32 -13.62
CA THR A 84 1.06 4.33 -14.57
C THR A 84 0.41 2.94 -14.67
N SER A 85 1.22 1.89 -14.70
CA SER A 85 0.73 0.51 -14.75
C SER A 85 -0.06 0.15 -13.48
N ALA A 86 0.46 0.47 -12.30
CA ALA A 86 -0.25 0.30 -11.03
C ALA A 86 -1.57 1.08 -11.01
N THR A 87 -1.57 2.31 -11.52
CA THR A 87 -2.77 3.15 -11.60
C THR A 87 -3.84 2.54 -12.52
N LEU A 88 -3.44 2.12 -13.73
CA LEU A 88 -4.36 1.51 -14.69
C LEU A 88 -4.92 0.18 -14.19
N ASP A 89 -4.07 -0.64 -13.58
CA ASP A 89 -4.50 -1.91 -12.98
C ASP A 89 -5.51 -1.68 -11.86
N TYR A 90 -5.27 -0.71 -10.97
CA TYR A 90 -6.21 -0.37 -9.91
C TYR A 90 -7.62 -0.05 -10.41
N TYR A 91 -7.74 0.66 -11.55
CA TYR A 91 -9.04 1.01 -12.13
C TYR A 91 -9.67 -0.10 -12.97
N ARG A 92 -8.86 -0.95 -13.61
CA ARG A 92 -9.34 -1.99 -14.53
C ARG A 92 -9.65 -3.30 -13.83
N THR A 93 -8.96 -3.57 -12.73
CA THR A 93 -9.06 -4.82 -11.99
C THR A 93 -10.04 -4.63 -10.84
N ALA A 94 -11.26 -5.15 -11.05
CA ALA A 94 -12.38 -5.00 -10.12
C ALA A 94 -12.11 -5.67 -8.77
N ASP A 95 -11.55 -6.88 -8.81
CA ASP A 95 -11.14 -7.61 -7.62
C ASP A 95 -9.81 -7.05 -7.08
N VAL A 96 -9.81 -6.57 -5.85
CA VAL A 96 -8.61 -6.04 -5.18
C VAL A 96 -7.51 -7.10 -5.03
N ARG A 97 -7.85 -8.39 -5.01
CA ARG A 97 -6.91 -9.51 -4.88
C ARG A 97 -6.10 -9.76 -6.14
N ASP A 98 -6.68 -9.43 -7.29
CA ASP A 98 -6.04 -9.59 -8.60
C ASP A 98 -5.20 -8.36 -8.99
N ARG A 99 -5.27 -7.28 -8.19
CA ARG A 99 -4.48 -6.07 -8.44
C ARG A 99 -2.99 -6.34 -8.28
N MET A 100 -2.18 -5.54 -8.98
CA MET A 100 -0.73 -5.56 -8.88
C MET A 100 -0.29 -5.46 -7.42
N THR A 101 0.69 -6.27 -7.06
CA THR A 101 1.30 -6.25 -5.73
C THR A 101 2.58 -5.41 -5.74
N PRO A 102 3.08 -4.95 -4.58
CA PRO A 102 4.39 -4.30 -4.48
C PRO A 102 5.50 -5.15 -5.10
N SER A 103 5.46 -6.47 -4.90
CA SER A 103 6.41 -7.43 -5.50
C SER A 103 6.36 -7.45 -7.03
N ALA A 104 5.16 -7.37 -7.62
CA ALA A 104 4.99 -7.30 -9.07
C ALA A 104 5.58 -6.00 -9.63
N ILE A 105 5.34 -4.87 -8.96
CA ILE A 105 5.93 -3.57 -9.33
C ILE A 105 7.45 -3.57 -9.16
N HIS A 106 7.97 -4.04 -8.03
CA HIS A 106 9.40 -4.21 -7.76
C HIS A 106 10.07 -4.98 -8.90
N THR A 107 9.49 -6.12 -9.27
CA THR A 107 10.01 -6.98 -10.34
C THR A 107 9.99 -6.25 -11.69
N SER A 108 8.93 -5.49 -11.97
CA SER A 108 8.82 -4.69 -13.19
C SER A 108 9.88 -3.59 -13.25
N ILE A 109 10.07 -2.83 -12.17
CA ILE A 109 11.08 -1.77 -12.08
C ILE A 109 12.47 -2.38 -12.25
N LYS A 110 12.82 -3.43 -11.50
CA LYS A 110 14.12 -4.09 -11.63
C LYS A 110 14.39 -4.63 -13.03
N ARG A 111 13.37 -5.13 -13.73
CA ARG A 111 13.50 -5.57 -15.12
C ARG A 111 13.86 -4.41 -16.04
N CYS A 112 13.16 -3.27 -15.92
CA CYS A 112 13.44 -2.06 -16.70
C CYS A 112 14.84 -1.51 -16.40
N LEU A 113 15.19 -1.37 -15.12
CA LEU A 113 16.51 -0.88 -14.70
C LEU A 113 17.63 -1.86 -15.09
N GLY A 114 17.37 -3.16 -15.11
CA GLY A 114 18.32 -4.16 -15.61
C GLY A 114 18.63 -4.01 -17.10
N THR A 115 17.69 -3.51 -17.91
CA THR A 115 17.97 -3.14 -19.30
C THR A 115 18.85 -1.89 -19.37
N LEU A 116 18.53 -0.85 -18.58
CA LEU A 116 19.32 0.37 -18.53
C LEU A 116 20.75 0.11 -18.05
N ARG A 117 20.96 -0.72 -17.01
CA ARG A 117 22.29 -1.11 -16.53
C ARG A 117 23.14 -1.78 -17.60
N ARG A 118 22.54 -2.64 -18.44
CA ARG A 118 23.24 -3.26 -19.58
C ARG A 118 23.66 -2.23 -20.64
N GLU A 119 22.84 -1.20 -20.85
CA GLU A 119 23.21 -0.09 -21.74
C GLU A 119 24.34 0.74 -21.16
N CYS A 120 24.29 1.09 -19.86
CA CYS A 120 25.37 1.81 -19.18
C CYS A 120 26.71 1.03 -19.24
N GLY A 121 26.68 -0.28 -18.98
CA GLY A 121 27.88 -1.12 -19.09
C GLY A 121 28.47 -1.09 -20.50
N ARG A 122 27.61 -1.17 -21.53
CA ARG A 122 28.05 -1.03 -22.92
C ARG A 122 28.68 0.34 -23.19
N TRP A 123 28.09 1.43 -22.69
CA TRP A 123 28.63 2.78 -22.87
C TRP A 123 29.97 2.98 -22.14
N LEU A 124 30.19 2.30 -21.02
CA LEU A 124 31.48 2.30 -20.33
C LEU A 124 32.56 1.51 -21.08
N ASP A 125 32.18 0.38 -21.71
CA ASP A 125 33.12 -0.51 -22.42
C ASP A 125 33.43 -0.04 -23.85
N GLU A 126 32.40 0.41 -24.59
CA GLU A 126 32.47 0.73 -26.02
C GLU A 126 32.54 2.24 -26.30
N GLY A 127 32.32 3.07 -25.28
CA GLY A 127 32.17 4.52 -25.38
C GLY A 127 30.71 4.96 -25.41
N GLY A 128 30.45 6.17 -24.89
CA GLY A 128 29.10 6.74 -24.82
C GLY A 128 28.49 7.03 -26.19
N PRO A 129 27.15 7.12 -26.28
CA PRO A 129 26.47 7.55 -27.50
C PRO A 129 26.95 8.94 -27.95
N PRO A 130 26.94 9.23 -29.25
CA PRO A 130 27.31 10.55 -29.76
C PRO A 130 26.30 11.61 -29.30
N ALA A 131 26.73 12.87 -29.23
CA ALA A 131 25.94 13.97 -28.65
C ALA A 131 24.57 14.18 -29.31
N ASP A 132 24.47 13.98 -30.63
CA ASP A 132 23.21 14.05 -31.37
C ASP A 132 22.24 12.92 -30.99
N GLU A 133 22.76 11.72 -30.69
CA GLU A 133 21.95 10.63 -30.13
C GLU A 133 21.53 10.91 -28.68
N ILE A 134 22.41 11.51 -27.86
CA ILE A 134 22.08 11.93 -26.49
C ILE A 134 20.93 12.93 -26.52
N ASP A 135 21.01 13.96 -27.35
CA ASP A 135 19.96 14.97 -27.49
C ASP A 135 18.64 14.34 -27.96
N ALA A 136 18.68 13.52 -29.01
CA ALA A 136 17.48 12.88 -29.54
C ALA A 136 16.80 11.96 -28.51
N ARG A 137 17.57 11.15 -27.79
CA ARG A 137 17.05 10.27 -26.73
C ARG A 137 16.54 11.05 -25.53
N THR A 138 17.22 12.12 -25.15
CA THR A 138 16.80 13.01 -24.07
C THR A 138 15.44 13.65 -24.37
N VAL A 139 15.25 14.15 -25.60
CA VAL A 139 13.95 14.66 -26.06
C VAL A 139 12.87 13.57 -26.03
N ALA A 140 13.18 12.36 -26.52
CA ALA A 140 12.23 11.25 -26.55
C ALA A 140 11.83 10.78 -25.13
N LEU A 141 12.81 10.65 -24.23
CA LEU A 141 12.60 10.29 -22.83
C LEU A 141 11.74 11.33 -22.12
N THR A 142 12.07 12.62 -22.30
CA THR A 142 11.29 13.72 -21.74
C THR A 142 9.86 13.75 -22.28
N ALA A 143 9.65 13.52 -23.58
CA ALA A 143 8.32 13.43 -24.18
C ALA A 143 7.51 12.23 -23.63
N SER A 144 8.14 11.06 -23.48
CA SER A 144 7.51 9.87 -22.88
C SER A 144 7.12 10.10 -21.43
N LEU A 145 8.00 10.76 -20.69
CA LEU A 145 7.78 11.12 -19.30
C LEU A 145 6.67 12.17 -19.15
N GLN A 146 6.61 13.17 -20.05
CA GLN A 146 5.49 14.11 -20.17
C GLN A 146 4.16 13.40 -20.44
N ALA A 147 4.14 12.47 -21.41
CA ALA A 147 2.94 11.69 -21.73
C ALA A 147 2.47 10.81 -20.55
N SER A 148 3.41 10.39 -19.70
CA SER A 148 3.14 9.64 -18.47
C SER A 148 2.76 10.53 -17.29
N GLY A 149 2.68 11.86 -17.46
CA GLY A 149 2.39 12.83 -16.38
C GLY A 149 3.59 13.21 -15.50
N ALA A 150 4.74 12.59 -15.73
CA ALA A 150 5.95 12.75 -14.94
C ALA A 150 7.00 13.57 -15.69
N ARG A 151 6.92 14.91 -15.72
CA ARG A 151 7.91 15.74 -16.45
C ARG A 151 9.28 15.79 -15.73
N PRO A 152 10.39 15.27 -16.29
CA PRO A 152 11.73 15.75 -16.01
C PRO A 152 12.01 16.95 -16.92
N THR A 153 12.71 17.94 -16.41
CA THR A 153 13.15 19.07 -17.22
C THR A 153 14.59 18.82 -17.61
N VAL A 154 14.87 18.93 -18.91
CA VAL A 154 16.18 18.72 -19.57
C VAL A 154 17.15 19.85 -19.26
N ASP A 155 16.86 20.65 -18.24
CA ASP A 155 17.66 21.75 -17.79
C ASP A 155 17.59 21.66 -16.26
N ALA A 156 18.70 21.35 -15.61
CA ALA A 156 18.75 21.23 -14.15
C ALA A 156 18.40 22.56 -13.45
N GLY A 157 18.27 23.65 -14.21
CA GLY A 157 17.73 24.95 -13.78
C GLY A 157 16.22 25.16 -13.98
N ILE A 158 15.49 24.30 -14.73
CA ILE A 158 14.04 24.44 -14.98
C ILE A 158 13.25 23.40 -14.17
N THR A 159 13.68 23.12 -12.93
CA THR A 159 12.80 22.47 -11.94
C THR A 159 11.55 23.34 -11.61
N PHE A 160 11.42 24.51 -12.24
CA PHE A 160 10.46 25.56 -11.91
C PHE A 160 9.19 25.65 -12.78
N ASP A 161 8.99 24.81 -13.79
CA ASP A 161 7.73 24.87 -14.56
C ASP A 161 6.60 24.00 -13.99
N LYS A 162 6.90 23.15 -13.00
CA LYS A 162 5.90 22.68 -12.02
C LYS A 162 5.57 23.76 -10.97
N VAL A 163 6.30 24.88 -10.96
CA VAL A 163 6.41 25.85 -9.84
C VAL A 163 5.87 27.25 -10.18
N CYS A 164 5.45 27.54 -11.42
CA CYS A 164 4.89 28.87 -11.73
C CYS A 164 3.47 29.14 -11.18
N ALA A 165 2.80 28.18 -10.54
CA ALA A 165 1.47 28.37 -9.93
C ALA A 165 1.45 28.18 -8.39
N LEU A 166 2.48 27.56 -7.82
CA LEU A 166 2.56 27.23 -6.40
C LEU A 166 3.93 27.67 -5.87
N THR A 167 3.91 28.46 -4.80
CA THR A 167 5.12 28.75 -4.02
C THR A 167 5.69 27.48 -3.38
N ASP A 168 6.98 27.47 -3.02
CA ASP A 168 7.62 26.33 -2.34
C ASP A 168 6.90 25.91 -1.06
N SER A 169 6.36 26.89 -0.32
CA SER A 169 5.59 26.67 0.89
C SER A 169 4.23 26.01 0.60
N GLU A 170 3.54 26.41 -0.46
CA GLU A 170 2.29 25.78 -0.92
C GLU A 170 2.55 24.35 -1.39
N ASN A 171 3.57 24.13 -2.23
CA ASN A 171 3.94 22.80 -2.71
C ASN A 171 4.30 21.86 -1.54
N LYS A 172 5.08 22.36 -0.58
CA LYS A 172 5.40 21.61 0.65
C LYS A 172 4.13 21.27 1.44
N ARG A 173 3.26 22.25 1.68
CA ARG A 173 1.98 22.06 2.39
C ARG A 173 1.13 20.97 1.75
N TYR A 174 0.92 21.02 0.43
CA TYR A 174 0.08 20.04 -0.25
C TYR A 174 0.69 18.65 -0.27
N ARG A 175 2.00 18.55 -0.51
CA ARG A 175 2.71 17.26 -0.52
C ARG A 175 2.69 16.60 0.85
N GLU A 176 2.89 17.36 1.92
CA GLU A 176 2.82 16.84 3.28
C GLU A 176 1.39 16.43 3.67
N ALA A 177 0.39 17.23 3.32
CA ALA A 177 -1.03 16.90 3.55
C ALA A 177 -1.43 15.63 2.80
N TYR A 178 -1.09 15.55 1.51
CA TYR A 178 -1.35 14.37 0.69
C TYR A 178 -0.58 13.14 1.21
N GLY A 179 0.68 13.28 1.61
CA GLY A 179 1.46 12.19 2.19
C GLY A 179 0.85 11.66 3.49
N ARG A 180 0.33 12.53 4.36
CA ARG A 180 -0.42 12.13 5.56
C ARG A 180 -1.72 11.42 5.23
N LEU A 181 -2.54 11.94 4.32
CA LEU A 181 -3.77 11.26 3.88
C LEU A 181 -3.49 9.93 3.22
N ARG A 182 -2.46 9.85 2.37
CA ARG A 182 -2.02 8.61 1.73
C ARG A 182 -1.63 7.58 2.79
N THR A 183 -0.82 7.99 3.75
CA THR A 183 -0.41 7.16 4.88
C THR A 183 -1.61 6.66 5.69
N MET A 184 -2.59 7.51 5.96
CA MET A 184 -3.81 7.14 6.67
C MET A 184 -4.65 6.13 5.88
N VAL A 185 -4.96 6.44 4.62
CA VAL A 185 -5.86 5.63 3.77
C VAL A 185 -5.24 4.29 3.38
N ASN A 186 -3.92 4.21 3.20
CA ASN A 186 -3.23 2.96 2.85
C ASN A 186 -2.99 2.06 4.07
N ARG A 187 -3.02 2.60 5.29
CA ARG A 187 -2.83 1.84 6.55
C ARG A 187 -4.12 1.26 7.13
N GLU A 188 -5.21 1.18 6.36
CA GLU A 188 -6.48 0.63 6.85
C GLU A 188 -6.38 -0.89 7.09
N SER A 189 -5.91 -1.30 8.28
CA SER A 189 -6.04 -2.67 8.78
C SER A 189 -7.52 -3.11 8.79
N LEU A 190 -8.46 -2.16 8.97
CA LEU A 190 -9.90 -2.39 8.80
C LEU A 190 -10.22 -2.96 7.40
N GLN A 191 -9.60 -2.45 6.34
CA GLN A 191 -9.83 -2.95 4.99
C GLN A 191 -9.41 -4.42 4.83
N ARG A 192 -8.31 -4.85 5.48
CA ARG A 192 -7.91 -6.27 5.47
C ARG A 192 -9.00 -7.15 6.11
N ILE A 193 -9.58 -6.70 7.23
CA ILE A 193 -10.68 -7.40 7.90
C ILE A 193 -11.92 -7.44 6.99
N MET A 194 -12.25 -6.34 6.32
CA MET A 194 -13.39 -6.25 5.40
C MET A 194 -13.23 -7.21 4.21
N ILE A 195 -12.07 -7.21 3.55
CA ILE A 195 -11.76 -8.12 2.42
C ILE A 195 -11.82 -9.59 2.87
N ALA A 196 -11.27 -9.90 4.04
CA ALA A 196 -11.32 -11.26 4.59
C ALA A 196 -12.78 -11.68 4.88
N SER A 197 -13.61 -10.76 5.39
CA SER A 197 -15.02 -11.01 5.70
C SER A 197 -15.87 -11.18 4.44
N GLU A 198 -15.61 -10.39 3.40
CA GLU A 198 -16.21 -10.57 2.06
C GLU A 198 -15.82 -11.92 1.46
N THR A 199 -14.53 -12.30 1.55
CA THR A 199 -14.05 -13.60 1.07
C THR A 199 -14.74 -14.76 1.80
N LEU A 200 -14.95 -14.65 3.11
CA LEU A 200 -15.72 -15.64 3.87
C LEU A 200 -17.17 -15.72 3.38
N THR A 201 -17.80 -14.55 3.15
CA THR A 201 -19.18 -14.47 2.65
C THR A 201 -19.31 -15.11 1.28
N ASP A 202 -18.35 -14.89 0.38
CA ASP A 202 -18.28 -15.53 -0.95
C ASP A 202 -18.15 -17.05 -0.83
N VAL A 203 -17.29 -17.54 0.07
CA VAL A 203 -17.11 -18.98 0.32
C VAL A 203 -18.41 -19.60 0.83
N VAL A 204 -19.07 -18.98 1.82
CA VAL A 204 -20.35 -19.45 2.36
C VAL A 204 -21.43 -19.45 1.28
N THR A 205 -21.54 -18.36 0.51
CA THR A 205 -22.52 -18.22 -0.58
C THR A 205 -22.28 -19.28 -1.67
N GLY A 206 -21.04 -19.50 -2.06
CA GLY A 206 -20.68 -20.54 -3.03
C GLY A 206 -21.05 -21.95 -2.55
N ILE A 207 -20.90 -22.24 -1.26
CA ILE A 207 -21.31 -23.53 -0.67
C ILE A 207 -22.84 -23.64 -0.60
N VAL A 208 -23.55 -22.56 -0.25
CA VAL A 208 -25.02 -22.51 -0.28
C VAL A 208 -25.53 -22.80 -1.70
N LEU A 209 -24.94 -22.17 -2.72
CA LEU A 209 -25.29 -22.40 -4.13
C LEU A 209 -25.01 -23.84 -4.56
N ASP A 210 -23.86 -24.41 -4.18
CA ASP A 210 -23.55 -25.83 -4.45
C ASP A 210 -24.55 -26.79 -3.79
N LEU A 211 -24.99 -26.50 -2.56
CA LEU A 211 -26.05 -27.26 -1.90
C LEU A 211 -27.39 -27.18 -2.65
N GLN A 212 -27.69 -26.06 -3.33
CA GLN A 212 -28.88 -25.89 -4.15
C GLN A 212 -28.80 -26.67 -5.47
N THR A 213 -27.66 -26.62 -6.16
CA THR A 213 -27.52 -27.15 -7.53
C THR A 213 -27.27 -28.64 -7.60
N THR A 214 -26.53 -29.20 -6.62
CA THR A 214 -25.91 -30.53 -6.79
C THR A 214 -26.72 -31.65 -6.14
N HIS A 215 -27.99 -31.41 -5.74
CA HIS A 215 -28.71 -32.25 -4.76
C HIS A 215 -27.85 -32.55 -3.52
N GLY A 216 -26.99 -31.57 -3.16
CA GLY A 216 -25.75 -31.74 -2.42
C GLY A 216 -25.85 -32.78 -1.31
N SER A 217 -25.22 -33.93 -1.52
CA SER A 217 -25.17 -34.97 -0.50
C SER A 217 -24.45 -34.39 0.72
N THR A 218 -25.23 -34.04 1.74
CA THR A 218 -24.72 -33.76 3.09
C THR A 218 -24.17 -35.04 3.74
N PHE A 219 -24.31 -36.19 3.09
CA PHE A 219 -23.79 -37.49 3.53
C PHE A 219 -22.41 -37.81 2.94
N ASP A 220 -21.91 -37.04 1.96
CA ASP A 220 -20.55 -37.22 1.44
C ASP A 220 -19.55 -36.49 2.36
N GLU A 221 -18.85 -37.28 3.17
CA GLU A 221 -17.90 -36.76 4.16
C GLU A 221 -16.74 -36.01 3.52
N ARG A 222 -16.28 -36.43 2.33
CA ARG A 222 -15.16 -35.77 1.62
C ARG A 222 -15.57 -34.39 1.13
N ILE A 223 -16.80 -34.25 0.63
CA ILE A 223 -17.34 -32.96 0.20
C ILE A 223 -17.54 -32.03 1.42
N ASN A 224 -18.07 -32.56 2.51
CA ASN A 224 -18.22 -31.79 3.75
C ASN A 224 -16.86 -31.38 4.34
N ASP A 225 -15.84 -32.24 4.29
CA ASP A 225 -14.46 -31.90 4.67
C ASP A 225 -13.90 -30.75 3.84
N GLU A 226 -14.11 -30.76 2.53
CA GLU A 226 -13.72 -29.66 1.65
C GLU A 226 -14.41 -28.35 2.05
N ARG A 227 -15.73 -28.40 2.31
CA ARG A 227 -16.50 -27.24 2.76
C ARG A 227 -15.99 -26.70 4.09
N ARG A 228 -15.77 -27.58 5.08
CA ARG A 228 -15.19 -27.24 6.39
C ARG A 228 -13.82 -26.57 6.23
N ARG A 229 -12.95 -27.11 5.35
CA ARG A 229 -11.61 -26.56 5.12
C ARG A 229 -11.64 -25.18 4.49
N LYS A 230 -12.50 -24.96 3.49
CA LYS A 230 -12.65 -23.65 2.83
C LYS A 230 -13.16 -22.59 3.81
N ILE A 231 -14.21 -22.90 4.57
CA ILE A 231 -14.76 -21.99 5.57
C ILE A 231 -13.73 -21.75 6.68
N GLY A 232 -13.09 -22.79 7.21
CA GLY A 232 -12.07 -22.68 8.24
C GLY A 232 -10.87 -21.85 7.81
N SER A 233 -10.41 -21.99 6.56
CA SER A 233 -9.33 -21.16 6.01
C SER A 233 -9.72 -19.69 5.88
N ALA A 234 -10.95 -19.40 5.43
CA ALA A 234 -11.44 -18.03 5.33
C ALA A 234 -11.64 -17.40 6.71
N LEU A 235 -12.19 -18.15 7.68
CA LEU A 235 -12.31 -17.71 9.07
C LEU A 235 -10.96 -17.42 9.71
N ALA A 236 -9.96 -18.29 9.53
CA ALA A 236 -8.61 -18.07 10.04
C ALA A 236 -7.99 -16.77 9.50
N ALA A 237 -8.25 -16.45 8.22
CA ALA A 237 -7.79 -15.18 7.64
C ALA A 237 -8.47 -13.97 8.30
N VAL A 238 -9.77 -14.05 8.60
CA VAL A 238 -10.51 -12.98 9.30
C VAL A 238 -10.00 -12.79 10.72
N THR A 239 -9.84 -13.87 11.49
CA THR A 239 -9.38 -13.80 12.89
C THR A 239 -7.93 -13.33 12.99
N ALA A 240 -7.08 -13.73 12.04
CA ALA A 240 -5.71 -13.22 11.94
C ALA A 240 -5.67 -11.72 11.59
N ALA A 241 -6.57 -11.25 10.72
CA ALA A 241 -6.70 -9.84 10.39
C ALA A 241 -7.16 -9.01 11.60
N LEU A 242 -8.12 -9.52 12.38
CA LEU A 242 -8.56 -8.91 13.65
C LEU A 242 -7.41 -8.80 14.64
N HIS A 243 -6.65 -9.87 14.85
CA HIS A 243 -5.50 -9.87 15.75
C HIS A 243 -4.41 -8.87 15.30
N SER A 244 -4.13 -8.87 13.99
CA SER A 244 -3.13 -7.96 13.39
C SER A 244 -3.55 -6.49 13.46
N HIS A 245 -4.85 -6.18 13.42
CA HIS A 245 -5.36 -4.81 13.49
C HIS A 245 -4.97 -4.10 14.78
N ARG A 246 -5.10 -4.76 15.95
CA ARG A 246 -4.63 -4.21 17.23
C ARG A 246 -3.13 -3.93 17.20
N GLN A 247 -2.35 -4.96 16.85
CA GLN A 247 -0.88 -4.86 16.84
C GLN A 247 -0.39 -3.74 15.91
N GLN A 248 -0.92 -3.67 14.70
CA GLN A 248 -0.53 -2.67 13.70
C GLN A 248 -0.94 -1.26 14.11
N SER A 249 -2.12 -1.08 14.72
CA SER A 249 -2.59 0.23 15.17
C SER A 249 -1.74 0.77 16.32
N VAL A 250 -1.42 -0.06 17.31
CA VAL A 250 -0.58 0.32 18.45
C VAL A 250 0.87 0.57 18.02
N ALA A 251 1.41 -0.27 17.12
CA ALA A 251 2.73 -0.06 16.55
C ALA A 251 2.80 1.24 15.75
N SER A 252 1.76 1.57 14.99
CA SER A 252 1.65 2.82 14.23
C SER A 252 1.63 4.04 15.15
N ALA A 253 0.83 4.00 16.22
CA ALA A 253 0.82 5.06 17.22
C ALA A 253 2.19 5.21 17.91
N SER A 254 2.84 4.10 18.22
CA SER A 254 4.17 4.09 18.85
C SER A 254 5.27 4.63 17.92
N LYS A 255 5.15 4.38 16.61
CA LYS A 255 6.06 4.93 15.59
C LYS A 255 5.84 6.44 15.40
N ALA A 256 4.59 6.91 15.44
CA ALA A 256 4.25 8.31 15.23
C ALA A 256 4.56 9.20 16.45
N PHE A 257 4.25 8.73 17.66
CA PHE A 257 4.30 9.54 18.89
C PHE A 257 5.37 9.10 19.89
N GLY A 258 6.11 8.02 19.60
CA GLY A 258 7.07 7.40 20.51
C GLY A 258 6.46 6.28 21.35
N HIS A 259 7.33 5.37 21.79
CA HIS A 259 6.93 4.21 22.61
C HIS A 259 6.38 4.67 23.97
N ASN A 260 5.28 4.04 24.42
CA ASN A 260 4.57 4.38 25.67
C ASN A 260 3.98 5.80 25.75
N SER A 261 3.89 6.51 24.62
CA SER A 261 3.22 7.80 24.55
C SER A 261 1.75 7.70 25.02
N PRO A 262 1.16 8.80 25.53
CA PRO A 262 -0.26 8.85 25.86
C PRO A 262 -1.16 8.40 24.69
N GLN A 263 -0.78 8.75 23.46
CA GLN A 263 -1.49 8.38 22.23
C GLN A 263 -1.42 6.88 21.95
N ALA A 264 -0.23 6.26 22.05
CA ALA A 264 -0.10 4.81 21.86
C ALA A 264 -0.90 4.03 22.92
N ARG A 265 -0.89 4.50 24.18
CA ARG A 265 -1.71 3.92 25.26
C ARG A 265 -3.20 4.15 25.04
N ALA A 266 -3.60 5.30 24.51
CA ALA A 266 -5.00 5.57 24.18
C ALA A 266 -5.50 4.64 23.06
N VAL A 267 -4.71 4.44 22.00
CA VAL A 267 -5.06 3.49 20.94
C VAL A 267 -5.20 2.07 21.48
N ASP A 268 -4.27 1.61 22.32
CA ASP A 268 -4.35 0.27 22.93
C ASP A 268 -5.58 0.14 23.84
N ALA A 269 -5.87 1.17 24.63
CA ALA A 269 -7.06 1.22 25.50
C ALA A 269 -8.38 1.14 24.71
N LEU A 270 -8.46 1.71 23.51
CA LEU A 270 -9.66 1.57 22.67
C LEU A 270 -9.94 0.11 22.28
N PHE A 271 -8.91 -0.71 22.07
CA PHE A 271 -9.08 -2.14 21.81
C PHE A 271 -9.48 -2.91 23.07
N ASP A 272 -8.96 -2.52 24.24
CA ASP A 272 -9.37 -3.09 25.52
C ASP A 272 -10.84 -2.74 25.82
N ASP A 273 -11.26 -1.50 25.61
CA ASP A 273 -12.66 -1.06 25.73
C ASP A 273 -13.58 -1.82 24.77
N LEU A 274 -13.14 -2.08 23.53
CA LEU A 274 -13.89 -2.90 22.58
C LEU A 274 -13.99 -4.35 23.05
N ALA A 275 -12.91 -4.92 23.58
CA ALA A 275 -12.91 -6.27 24.13
C ALA A 275 -13.81 -6.41 25.36
N GLU A 276 -13.86 -5.39 26.22
CA GLU A 276 -14.75 -5.35 27.38
C GLU A 276 -16.22 -5.20 26.96
N SER A 277 -16.52 -4.33 26.00
CA SER A 277 -17.90 -4.01 25.59
C SER A 277 -18.50 -4.95 24.53
N SER A 278 -17.69 -5.77 23.86
CA SER A 278 -18.13 -6.61 22.75
C SER A 278 -17.76 -8.08 22.95
N PHE A 279 -18.76 -8.89 23.33
CA PHE A 279 -18.66 -10.34 23.38
C PHE A 279 -18.13 -10.91 22.04
N ASP A 280 -18.70 -10.47 20.92
CA ASP A 280 -18.36 -10.99 19.58
C ASP A 280 -16.87 -10.75 19.26
N TYR A 281 -16.39 -9.52 19.46
CA TYR A 281 -14.99 -9.16 19.18
C TYR A 281 -14.01 -9.98 20.01
N ARG A 282 -14.30 -10.13 21.31
CA ARG A 282 -13.46 -10.84 22.26
C ARG A 282 -13.27 -12.30 21.83
N TRP A 283 -14.36 -13.00 21.53
CA TRP A 283 -14.31 -14.42 21.17
C TRP A 283 -13.82 -14.68 19.75
N LEU A 284 -14.08 -13.77 18.80
CA LEU A 284 -13.50 -13.84 17.46
C LEU A 284 -11.98 -13.64 17.48
N SER A 285 -11.48 -12.74 18.34
CA SER A 285 -10.04 -12.52 18.50
C SER A 285 -9.35 -13.76 19.10
N GLU A 286 -9.99 -14.43 20.05
CA GLU A 286 -9.46 -15.67 20.64
C GLU A 286 -9.45 -16.85 19.67
N LEU A 287 -10.38 -16.88 18.73
CA LEU A 287 -10.46 -17.96 17.76
C LEU A 287 -9.16 -18.07 16.92
N ASN A 288 -8.40 -16.98 16.78
CA ASN A 288 -7.10 -16.99 16.12
C ASN A 288 -6.08 -17.94 16.78
N ASP A 289 -6.13 -18.06 18.11
CA ASP A 289 -5.17 -18.84 18.90
C ASP A 289 -5.73 -20.22 19.30
N CYS A 290 -6.96 -20.51 18.89
CA CYS A 290 -7.64 -21.76 19.21
C CYS A 290 -7.32 -22.85 18.19
N GLU A 291 -7.37 -24.10 18.63
CA GLU A 291 -7.23 -25.25 17.73
C GLU A 291 -8.40 -25.33 16.73
N SER A 292 -8.16 -25.98 15.59
CA SER A 292 -9.13 -26.22 14.49
C SER A 292 -10.48 -26.83 14.91
N ASN A 293 -10.57 -27.30 16.15
CA ASN A 293 -11.66 -28.06 16.72
C ASN A 293 -12.62 -27.18 17.55
N ALA A 294 -12.40 -25.86 17.61
CA ALA A 294 -13.24 -24.87 18.29
C ALA A 294 -14.51 -24.49 17.51
N LEU A 295 -14.67 -25.00 16.29
CA LEU A 295 -15.76 -24.68 15.38
C LEU A 295 -16.61 -25.91 15.08
N ARG A 296 -17.94 -25.71 15.07
CA ARG A 296 -18.94 -26.69 14.65
C ARG A 296 -19.62 -26.19 13.38
N TYR A 297 -19.55 -26.98 12.32
CA TYR A 297 -20.09 -26.60 11.01
C TYR A 297 -21.45 -27.25 10.80
N GLN A 298 -22.44 -26.45 10.40
CA GLN A 298 -23.79 -26.92 10.09
C GLN A 298 -24.08 -26.70 8.61
N PHE A 299 -24.25 -27.80 7.87
CA PHE A 299 -24.69 -27.79 6.46
C PHE A 299 -26.10 -28.37 6.36
N THR A 300 -27.07 -27.54 6.02
CA THR A 300 -28.47 -27.95 5.89
C THR A 300 -28.90 -27.88 4.43
N ALA A 301 -29.01 -29.03 3.77
CA ALA A 301 -29.68 -29.14 2.47
C ALA A 301 -31.19 -29.29 2.67
N ARG A 302 -32.01 -28.56 1.90
CA ARG A 302 -33.47 -28.66 1.95
C ARG A 302 -34.02 -28.88 0.55
N ARG A 303 -34.94 -29.86 0.41
CA ARG A 303 -35.69 -30.08 -0.84
C ARG A 303 -36.76 -29.01 -1.06
N HIS A 304 -37.31 -28.49 0.03
CA HIS A 304 -38.26 -27.38 0.05
C HIS A 304 -37.80 -26.37 1.12
N GLY A 305 -37.51 -25.13 0.71
CA GLY A 305 -36.89 -24.08 1.53
C GLY A 305 -35.43 -23.82 1.16
N GLU A 306 -34.87 -22.73 1.68
CA GLU A 306 -33.49 -22.34 1.39
C GLU A 306 -32.48 -23.23 2.14
N PRO A 307 -31.44 -23.74 1.48
CA PRO A 307 -30.33 -24.37 2.19
C PRO A 307 -29.60 -23.33 3.01
N HIS A 308 -29.03 -23.81 4.11
CA HIS A 308 -28.42 -22.94 5.12
C HIS A 308 -27.08 -23.52 5.54
N VAL A 309 -26.09 -22.63 5.62
CA VAL A 309 -24.75 -22.92 6.12
C VAL A 309 -24.51 -22.00 7.30
N ASP A 310 -24.11 -22.58 8.43
CA ASP A 310 -23.71 -21.83 9.61
C ASP A 310 -22.46 -22.45 10.24
N VAL A 311 -21.75 -21.64 11.01
CA VAL A 311 -20.58 -22.03 11.78
C VAL A 311 -20.78 -21.56 13.20
N HIS A 312 -20.78 -22.50 14.14
CA HIS A 312 -20.96 -22.22 15.55
C HIS A 312 -19.65 -22.34 16.32
N LEU A 313 -19.49 -21.46 17.30
CA LEU A 313 -18.39 -21.53 18.26
C LEU A 313 -18.70 -22.59 19.32
N ASP A 314 -17.83 -23.59 19.50
CA ASP A 314 -18.00 -24.60 20.53
C ASP A 314 -17.76 -23.99 21.93
N ARG A 315 -18.85 -23.63 22.61
CA ARG A 315 -18.79 -22.89 23.89
C ARG A 315 -18.04 -23.64 24.99
N GLU A 316 -18.13 -24.98 25.02
CA GLU A 316 -17.47 -25.78 26.05
C GLU A 316 -15.96 -25.81 25.82
N ARG A 317 -15.54 -25.96 24.56
CA ARG A 317 -14.11 -25.95 24.20
C ARG A 317 -13.49 -24.58 24.39
N MET A 318 -14.18 -23.52 23.97
CA MET A 318 -13.71 -22.16 24.15
C MET A 318 -13.63 -21.77 25.63
N ALA A 319 -14.61 -22.15 26.45
CA ALA A 319 -14.54 -21.95 27.90
C ALA A 319 -13.36 -22.71 28.53
N THR A 320 -13.07 -23.93 28.07
CA THR A 320 -11.90 -24.70 28.53
C THR A 320 -10.60 -24.02 28.13
N HIS A 321 -10.51 -23.50 26.89
CA HIS A 321 -9.35 -22.76 26.41
C HIS A 321 -9.10 -21.47 27.21
N ALA A 322 -10.16 -20.71 27.50
CA ALA A 322 -10.07 -19.47 28.26
C ALA A 322 -9.66 -19.69 29.73
N ASN A 323 -9.90 -20.88 30.29
CA ASN A 323 -9.56 -21.24 31.67
C ASN A 323 -8.11 -21.78 31.85
N GLN A 324 -7.28 -21.75 30.80
CA GLN A 324 -5.90 -22.23 30.89
C GLN A 324 -4.99 -21.31 31.74
N PRO A 325 -4.07 -21.88 32.55
CA PRO A 325 -3.19 -21.11 33.42
C PRO A 325 -2.27 -20.20 32.60
N GLY A 326 -2.28 -18.89 32.92
CA GLY A 326 -1.50 -17.85 32.23
C GLY A 326 -2.32 -16.97 31.27
N ARG A 327 -3.56 -17.36 30.93
CA ARG A 327 -4.51 -16.49 30.23
C ARG A 327 -5.36 -15.72 31.24
N ARG A 328 -5.35 -14.38 31.17
CA ARG A 328 -6.17 -13.52 32.03
C ARG A 328 -7.42 -13.13 31.25
N TRP A 329 -8.47 -13.96 31.32
CA TRP A 329 -9.69 -13.73 30.55
C TRP A 329 -10.79 -13.05 31.39
N PRO A 330 -11.45 -11.99 30.88
CA PRO A 330 -12.37 -11.21 31.71
C PRO A 330 -13.64 -11.97 32.12
N ALA A 331 -14.10 -12.99 31.37
CA ALA A 331 -15.33 -13.72 31.73
C ALA A 331 -15.51 -15.06 30.99
N PRO A 332 -14.84 -16.16 31.40
CA PRO A 332 -15.09 -17.51 30.87
C PRO A 332 -16.55 -17.98 31.08
N ASP A 333 -17.19 -17.49 32.15
CA ASP A 333 -18.55 -17.85 32.53
C ASP A 333 -19.63 -17.29 31.58
N GLU A 334 -19.30 -16.31 30.74
CA GLU A 334 -20.24 -15.80 29.74
C GLU A 334 -20.62 -16.86 28.69
N LEU A 335 -19.67 -17.71 28.28
CA LEU A 335 -19.93 -18.79 27.32
C LEU A 335 -20.76 -19.92 27.93
N THR A 336 -20.55 -20.21 29.21
CA THR A 336 -21.28 -21.28 29.92
C THR A 336 -22.71 -20.86 30.22
N ALA A 337 -22.97 -19.55 30.35
CA ALA A 337 -24.31 -18.97 30.52
C ALA A 337 -25.18 -18.99 29.25
N LEU A 338 -24.58 -19.14 28.06
CA LEU A 338 -25.34 -19.22 26.80
C LEU A 338 -26.09 -20.54 26.69
N SER A 339 -27.35 -20.46 26.23
CA SER A 339 -28.21 -21.63 25.99
C SER A 339 -27.89 -22.38 24.69
N ARG A 340 -27.14 -21.76 23.78
CA ARG A 340 -26.73 -22.33 22.48
C ARG A 340 -25.37 -21.80 22.07
N ASP A 341 -24.69 -22.57 21.22
CA ASP A 341 -23.44 -22.16 20.60
C ASP A 341 -23.68 -20.94 19.68
N PRO A 342 -22.95 -19.83 19.83
CA PRO A 342 -23.17 -18.63 19.03
C PRO A 342 -22.71 -18.84 17.59
N SER A 343 -23.42 -18.23 16.63
CA SER A 343 -23.01 -18.23 15.21
C SER A 343 -21.85 -17.27 15.02
N VAL A 344 -20.75 -17.77 14.48
CA VAL A 344 -19.55 -16.99 14.15
C VAL A 344 -19.84 -16.00 13.03
N LEU A 345 -20.74 -16.33 12.10
CA LEU A 345 -21.14 -15.42 11.01
C LEU A 345 -21.94 -14.23 11.57
N ASP A 346 -22.86 -14.47 12.50
CA ASP A 346 -23.59 -13.39 13.19
C ASP A 346 -22.66 -12.53 14.05
N MET A 347 -21.71 -13.15 14.75
CA MET A 347 -20.68 -12.43 15.51
C MET A 347 -19.85 -11.50 14.62
N LEU A 348 -19.46 -11.97 13.42
CA LEU A 348 -18.73 -11.16 12.44
C LEU A 348 -19.55 -9.99 11.92
N ALA A 349 -20.83 -10.21 11.60
CA ALA A 349 -21.74 -9.14 11.21
C ALA A 349 -21.93 -8.12 12.34
N GLY A 350 -22.02 -8.58 13.60
CA GLY A 350 -22.18 -7.74 14.78
C GLY A 350 -20.95 -6.92 15.14
N VAL A 351 -19.74 -7.41 14.84
CA VAL A 351 -18.49 -6.72 15.16
C VAL A 351 -18.09 -5.66 14.13
N GLN A 352 -18.47 -5.85 12.87
CA GLN A 352 -18.11 -4.97 11.75
C GLN A 352 -18.43 -3.47 11.98
N PRO A 353 -19.65 -3.06 12.42
CA PRO A 353 -19.92 -1.65 12.71
C PRO A 353 -19.09 -1.12 13.89
N LYS A 354 -18.78 -1.96 14.88
CA LYS A 354 -17.96 -1.56 16.04
C LYS A 354 -16.50 -1.34 15.64
N LEU A 355 -15.97 -2.16 14.74
CA LEU A 355 -14.62 -1.98 14.19
C LEU A 355 -14.50 -0.72 13.34
N THR A 356 -15.57 -0.37 12.61
CA THR A 356 -15.62 0.90 11.86
C THR A 356 -15.57 2.08 12.83
N ALA A 357 -16.42 2.08 13.86
CA ALA A 357 -16.43 3.13 14.89
C ALA A 357 -15.13 3.20 15.70
N LEU A 358 -14.46 2.06 15.92
CA LEU A 358 -13.14 2.00 16.52
C LEU A 358 -12.08 2.66 15.61
N GLN A 359 -12.11 2.35 14.30
CA GLN A 359 -11.17 2.93 13.34
C GLN A 359 -11.29 4.45 13.29
N ASP A 360 -12.52 5.00 13.31
CA ASP A 360 -12.74 6.45 13.34
C ASP A 360 -12.08 7.11 14.57
N GLN A 361 -12.12 6.43 15.73
CA GLN A 361 -11.48 6.91 16.96
C GLN A 361 -9.95 6.82 16.88
N ILE A 362 -9.42 5.73 16.31
CA ILE A 362 -7.98 5.57 16.06
C ILE A 362 -7.48 6.66 15.11
N ASP A 363 -8.21 6.93 14.02
CA ASP A 363 -7.86 7.94 13.03
C ASP A 363 -7.89 9.34 13.64
N THR A 364 -8.82 9.62 14.55
CA THR A 364 -8.85 10.89 15.31
C THR A 364 -7.59 11.10 16.16
N ILE A 365 -7.02 10.02 16.72
CA ILE A 365 -5.78 10.08 17.51
C ILE A 365 -4.55 10.19 16.60
N LEU A 366 -4.48 9.38 15.55
CA LEU A 366 -3.31 9.29 14.67
C LEU A 366 -3.22 10.46 13.69
N TYR A 367 -4.37 11.00 13.26
CA TYR A 367 -4.47 12.02 12.21
C TYR A 367 -5.40 13.17 12.65
N PRO A 368 -5.07 13.90 13.72
CA PRO A 368 -5.91 14.98 14.24
C PRO A 368 -6.11 16.12 13.23
N THR A 369 -5.20 16.27 12.26
CA THR A 369 -5.25 17.28 11.20
C THR A 369 -5.95 16.79 9.93
N VAL A 370 -6.60 15.62 9.93
CA VAL A 370 -7.19 15.02 8.72
C VAL A 370 -8.13 15.98 7.98
N ALA A 371 -8.91 16.79 8.70
CA ALA A 371 -9.80 17.77 8.08
C ALA A 371 -9.02 18.90 7.37
N GLU A 372 -7.90 19.35 7.94
CA GLU A 372 -7.01 20.35 7.33
C GLU A 372 -6.28 19.76 6.12
N ASP A 373 -5.87 18.49 6.22
CA ASP A 373 -5.21 17.77 5.14
C ASP A 373 -6.17 17.54 3.96
N VAL A 374 -7.42 17.13 4.23
CA VAL A 374 -8.49 17.02 3.23
C VAL A 374 -8.78 18.37 2.60
N ALA A 375 -8.85 19.45 3.39
CA ALA A 375 -9.05 20.80 2.86
C ALA A 375 -7.89 21.23 1.95
N ALA A 376 -6.65 20.94 2.33
CA ALA A 376 -5.47 21.25 1.52
C ALA A 376 -5.45 20.47 0.20
N VAL A 377 -5.79 19.18 0.21
CA VAL A 377 -5.86 18.38 -1.03
C VAL A 377 -7.07 18.78 -1.88
N THR A 378 -8.21 19.14 -1.26
CA THR A 378 -9.39 19.67 -1.97
C THR A 378 -9.07 21.01 -2.64
N GLU A 379 -8.35 21.90 -1.96
CA GLU A 379 -7.85 23.16 -2.50
C GLU A 379 -6.93 22.91 -3.70
N LEU A 380 -5.97 21.98 -3.58
CA LEU A 380 -5.10 21.58 -4.68
C LEU A 380 -5.92 21.10 -5.89
N ILE A 381 -6.89 20.19 -5.69
CA ILE A 381 -7.78 19.69 -6.76
C ILE A 381 -8.61 20.83 -7.37
N GLY A 382 -9.13 21.74 -6.54
CA GLY A 382 -9.93 22.89 -6.96
C GLY A 382 -9.13 23.90 -7.79
N ARG A 383 -7.85 24.10 -7.49
CA ARG A 383 -6.94 24.93 -8.31
C ARG A 383 -6.75 24.38 -9.73
N PHE A 384 -7.00 23.09 -9.93
CA PHE A 384 -7.00 22.44 -11.24
C PHE A 384 -8.41 22.17 -11.78
N GLY A 385 -9.41 22.97 -11.40
CA GLY A 385 -10.74 22.96 -12.01
C GLY A 385 -11.74 21.96 -11.41
N GLY A 386 -11.39 21.24 -10.34
CA GLY A 386 -12.37 20.46 -9.55
C GLY A 386 -13.01 19.25 -10.25
N GLU A 387 -12.64 18.95 -11.50
CA GLU A 387 -13.21 17.85 -12.28
C GLU A 387 -12.39 16.56 -12.17
N ARG A 388 -12.98 15.45 -12.65
CA ARG A 388 -12.45 14.09 -12.53
C ARG A 388 -11.03 14.02 -13.08
N GLY A 389 -10.19 13.16 -12.47
CA GLY A 389 -8.86 12.84 -13.00
C GLY A 389 -8.94 12.62 -14.52
N LEU A 390 -8.05 13.33 -15.24
CA LEU A 390 -7.98 13.58 -16.69
C LEU A 390 -8.73 14.81 -17.26
N ASP A 391 -9.74 15.39 -16.60
CA ASP A 391 -10.50 16.55 -17.14
C ASP A 391 -10.04 17.92 -16.59
N ALA A 392 -9.22 17.95 -15.54
CA ALA A 392 -8.52 19.13 -14.99
C ALA A 392 -7.56 19.85 -15.98
N VAL A 393 -7.47 19.33 -17.19
CA VAL A 393 -6.41 19.45 -18.20
C VAL A 393 -6.57 20.70 -19.09
N LYS A 394 -7.62 21.52 -18.94
CA LYS A 394 -7.95 22.58 -19.93
C LYS A 394 -8.09 24.03 -19.43
N SER A 395 -8.01 24.31 -18.12
CA SER A 395 -8.60 25.57 -17.62
C SER A 395 -7.84 26.27 -16.48
N ALA A 396 -6.50 26.18 -16.44
CA ALA A 396 -5.71 27.06 -15.59
C ALA A 396 -5.61 28.48 -16.22
N PRO A 397 -5.85 29.57 -15.47
CA PRO A 397 -5.73 30.92 -16.01
C PRO A 397 -4.28 31.23 -16.43
N GLY A 398 -4.04 31.38 -17.73
CA GLY A 398 -2.73 31.75 -18.30
C GLY A 398 -2.04 30.69 -19.18
N SER A 399 -2.61 29.50 -19.37
CA SER A 399 -1.99 28.48 -20.23
C SER A 399 -2.29 28.70 -21.71
N THR A 400 -1.39 29.35 -22.45
CA THR A 400 -1.47 29.39 -23.92
C THR A 400 -0.82 28.20 -24.63
N HIS A 401 -0.09 27.32 -23.94
CA HIS A 401 0.38 26.06 -24.52
C HIS A 401 0.42 24.94 -23.48
N GLU A 402 -0.28 23.86 -23.80
CA GLU A 402 -0.23 22.50 -23.25
C GLU A 402 -0.86 22.17 -21.89
N PRO A 403 -1.41 20.94 -21.77
CA PRO A 403 -2.16 20.53 -20.61
C PRO A 403 -1.26 20.21 -19.40
N TRP A 404 -1.56 20.85 -18.28
CA TRP A 404 -0.95 20.55 -16.99
C TRP A 404 -1.50 19.24 -16.42
N THR A 405 -0.65 18.23 -16.26
CA THR A 405 -0.97 17.02 -15.49
C THR A 405 -0.71 17.25 -14.01
N PRO A 406 -1.73 17.19 -13.12
CA PRO A 406 -1.49 17.23 -11.67
C PRO A 406 -0.59 16.07 -11.23
N PRO A 407 0.07 16.15 -10.07
CA PRO A 407 0.85 15.03 -9.52
C PRO A 407 -0.01 13.76 -9.46
N HIS A 408 0.61 12.59 -9.60
CA HIS A 408 -0.08 11.30 -9.56
C HIS A 408 -0.66 11.04 -8.16
N LEU A 409 -1.86 11.57 -7.91
CA LEU A 409 -2.61 11.38 -6.67
C LEU A 409 -3.28 10.01 -6.70
N SER A 410 -3.12 9.26 -5.61
CA SER A 410 -3.66 7.92 -5.40
C SER A 410 -5.18 7.98 -5.51
N PRO A 411 -5.80 7.11 -6.34
CA PRO A 411 -7.25 7.03 -6.49
C PRO A 411 -7.97 6.88 -5.14
N ARG A 412 -7.35 6.17 -4.19
CA ARG A 412 -7.90 5.97 -2.84
C ARG A 412 -7.96 7.27 -2.05
N VAL A 413 -6.89 8.05 -2.05
CA VAL A 413 -6.84 9.35 -1.36
C VAL A 413 -7.85 10.30 -2.00
N LEU A 414 -7.98 10.29 -3.32
CA LEU A 414 -8.98 11.09 -4.02
C LEU A 414 -10.42 10.70 -3.65
N SER A 415 -10.70 9.39 -3.56
CA SER A 415 -12.02 8.88 -3.13
C SER A 415 -12.32 9.26 -1.67
N PHE A 416 -11.33 9.16 -0.78
CA PHE A 416 -11.45 9.55 0.61
C PHE A 416 -11.75 11.05 0.74
N VAL A 417 -10.95 11.90 0.10
CA VAL A 417 -11.12 13.36 0.10
C VAL A 417 -12.52 13.77 -0.35
N ARG A 418 -13.07 13.10 -1.38
CA ARG A 418 -14.42 13.37 -1.90
C ARG A 418 -15.54 12.99 -0.94
N THR A 419 -15.41 11.85 -0.28
CA THR A 419 -16.45 11.29 0.61
C THR A 419 -16.31 11.76 2.05
N PHE A 420 -15.23 12.46 2.40
CA PHE A 420 -14.95 12.92 3.77
C PHE A 420 -16.08 13.78 4.36
N GLY A 421 -16.72 14.63 3.55
CA GLY A 421 -17.85 15.45 3.98
C GLY A 421 -19.15 14.68 4.24
N GLU A 422 -19.28 13.46 3.73
CA GLU A 422 -20.45 12.57 3.91
C GLU A 422 -20.29 11.65 5.13
N ARG A 423 -19.07 11.54 5.68
CA ARG A 423 -18.72 10.70 6.84
C ARG A 423 -18.83 11.41 8.19
N ARG A 424 -19.12 12.71 8.20
CA ARG A 424 -19.46 13.49 9.41
C ARG A 424 -20.97 13.56 9.56
#